data_AF-A0A1I7S7G5-F1
#
_entry.id   AF-A0A1I7S7G5-F1
#
_cell.length_a   1.000
_cell.length_b   1.000
_cell.length_c   1.000
_cell.angle_alpha   90.00
_cell.angle_beta   90.00
_cell.angle_gamma   90.00
#
_symmetry.space_group_name_H-M   'P 1'
#
loop_
_entity.id
_entity.type
_entity.pdbx_description
1 polymer ?
#
loop_
_entity_poly.entity_id
_entity_poly.type
_entity_poly.pdbx_seq_one_letter_code
_entity_poly.pdbx_strand_id
1 'polypeptide(L)'
;MVCEKCTNKLNKLATVHKGPCSSKKVTNENKLLTSKSRFKPEKDSFKKCRICKKLCHHISAHYCQDCAYQKGICPMCGRKVLETNNYRQSLV
;
A
#
# COMPACT_ATOMS: atom_id res chain seq x y z
N MET A 1 -7.09 5.33 -6.95
CA MET A 1 -6.31 5.16 -8.21
C MET A 1 -5.00 5.91 -8.06
N VAL A 2 -3.85 5.27 -8.33
CA VAL A 2 -2.53 5.93 -8.21
C VAL A 2 -2.12 6.47 -9.58
N CYS A 3 -1.63 7.70 -9.66
CA CYS A 3 -1.15 8.26 -10.92
C CYS A 3 0.18 7.60 -11.36
N GLU A 4 0.47 7.61 -12.65
CA GLU A 4 1.70 7.03 -13.24
C GLU A 4 2.97 7.53 -12.57
N LYS A 5 3.01 8.80 -12.17
CA LYS A 5 4.16 9.40 -11.47
C LYS A 5 4.37 8.84 -10.06
N CYS A 6 3.38 8.18 -9.48
CA CYS A 6 3.40 7.63 -8.13
C CYS A 6 3.42 6.09 -8.08
N THR A 7 3.39 5.40 -9.23
CA THR A 7 3.51 3.93 -9.29
C THR A 7 4.82 3.46 -8.66
N ASN A 8 5.91 4.20 -8.88
CA ASN A 8 7.23 3.93 -8.31
C ASN A 8 7.28 4.04 -6.77
N LYS A 9 6.29 4.70 -6.15
CA LYS A 9 6.20 4.87 -4.68
C LYS A 9 5.41 3.73 -4.01
N LEU A 10 4.88 2.79 -4.79
CA LEU A 10 4.20 1.62 -4.27
C LEU A 10 5.22 0.60 -3.77
N ASN A 11 4.93 0.03 -2.62
CA ASN A 11 5.71 -1.10 -2.11
C ASN A 11 5.47 -2.30 -3.02
N LYS A 12 6.54 -3.00 -3.39
CA LYS A 12 6.43 -4.28 -4.10
C LYS A 12 5.69 -5.25 -3.19
N LEU A 13 4.62 -5.86 -3.71
CA LEU A 13 3.91 -6.93 -3.01
C LEU A 13 4.92 -8.06 -2.74
N ALA A 14 4.92 -8.59 -1.51
CA ALA A 14 5.66 -9.80 -1.19
C ALA A 14 5.00 -10.99 -1.89
N THR A 15 5.23 -11.16 -3.19
CA THR A 15 4.89 -12.40 -3.87
C THR A 15 5.76 -13.50 -3.27
N VAL A 16 5.16 -14.61 -2.85
CA VAL A 16 5.91 -15.86 -2.68
C VAL A 16 6.60 -16.11 -4.04
N HIS A 17 7.92 -16.11 -4.03
CA HIS A 17 8.73 -16.22 -5.25
C HIS A 17 8.29 -17.47 -6.04
N LYS A 18 7.66 -17.30 -7.20
CA LYS A 18 7.50 -18.36 -8.22
C LYS A 18 8.76 -18.36 -9.09
N GLY A 19 9.90 -18.69 -8.48
CA GLY A 19 11.14 -19.02 -9.17
C GLY A 19 11.71 -20.29 -8.54
N PRO A 20 12.63 -21.02 -9.20
CA PRO A 20 13.23 -22.21 -8.61
C PRO A 20 13.77 -21.81 -7.24
N CYS A 21 13.28 -22.51 -6.21
CA CYS A 21 13.50 -22.20 -4.80
C CYS A 21 15.00 -22.20 -4.47
N SER A 22 15.70 -21.10 -4.77
CA SER A 22 17.11 -20.94 -4.44
C SER A 22 17.30 -20.35 -3.05
N SER A 23 16.23 -20.28 -2.25
CA SER A 23 16.36 -20.31 -0.80
C SER A 23 16.73 -21.73 -0.43
N LYS A 24 18.03 -22.02 -0.30
CA LYS A 24 18.51 -23.23 0.38
C LYS A 24 17.68 -23.35 1.65
N LYS A 25 16.76 -24.32 1.72
CA LYS A 25 15.97 -24.57 2.92
C LYS A 25 16.99 -25.11 3.93
N VAL A 26 17.54 -24.21 4.75
CA VAL A 26 18.47 -24.61 5.80
C VAL A 26 17.63 -25.38 6.82
N THR A 27 17.78 -26.69 6.84
CA THR A 27 17.21 -27.54 7.88
C THR A 27 17.97 -27.27 9.18
N ASN A 28 17.25 -27.27 10.31
CA ASN A 28 17.78 -26.96 11.65
C ASN A 28 18.11 -25.46 11.90
N GLU A 29 17.23 -24.56 11.45
CA GLU A 29 17.25 -23.16 11.88
C GLU A 29 15.95 -22.76 12.58
N ASN A 30 16.05 -21.92 13.60
CA ASN A 30 14.90 -21.28 14.21
C ASN A 30 14.36 -20.21 13.27
N LYS A 31 13.37 -20.57 12.44
CA LYS A 31 12.72 -19.69 11.44
C LYS A 31 12.13 -18.40 12.03
N LEU A 32 11.85 -18.38 13.33
CA LEU A 32 11.44 -17.16 14.02
C LEU A 32 12.59 -16.14 14.12
N LEU A 33 13.81 -16.62 14.38
CA LEU A 33 15.01 -15.82 14.58
C LEU A 33 15.75 -15.53 13.27
N THR A 34 15.76 -16.46 12.30
CA THR A 34 16.44 -16.28 11.00
C THR A 34 15.56 -15.64 9.92
N SER A 35 14.31 -15.26 10.22
CA SER A 35 13.45 -14.59 9.25
C SER A 35 14.02 -13.23 8.82
N LYS A 36 14.69 -13.21 7.67
CA LYS A 36 15.09 -11.99 6.96
C LYS A 36 13.92 -11.02 6.91
N SER A 37 14.16 -9.79 7.39
CA SER A 37 13.29 -8.61 7.41
C SER A 37 11.85 -8.84 6.93
N ARG A 38 11.04 -9.55 7.72
CA ARG A 38 9.60 -9.61 7.46
C ARG A 38 9.03 -8.19 7.60
N PHE A 39 8.06 -7.86 6.76
CA PHE A 39 7.34 -6.59 6.83
C PHE A 39 6.74 -6.43 8.23
N LYS A 40 7.30 -5.50 9.02
CA LYS A 40 6.85 -5.21 10.37
C LYS A 40 5.92 -3.99 10.30
N PRO A 41 4.59 -4.17 10.37
CA PRO A 41 3.64 -3.05 10.26
C PRO A 41 3.82 -2.02 11.39
N GLU A 42 4.47 -2.39 12.48
CA GLU A 42 4.71 -1.56 13.65
C GLU A 42 5.89 -0.58 13.49
N LYS A 43 6.86 -0.90 12.61
CA LYS A 43 8.04 -0.05 12.39
C LYS A 43 7.78 1.09 11.41
N ASP A 44 6.92 0.87 10.43
CA ASP A 44 6.59 1.86 9.42
C ASP A 44 5.31 2.59 9.83
N SER A 45 5.45 3.79 10.39
CA SER A 45 4.31 4.59 10.84
C SER A 45 3.33 4.86 9.70
N PHE A 46 2.15 4.21 9.76
CA PHE A 46 1.06 4.49 8.85
C PHE A 46 0.52 5.89 9.11
N LYS A 47 0.60 6.76 8.10
CA LYS A 47 0.07 8.12 8.20
C LYS A 47 -1.46 8.07 8.33
N LYS A 48 -2.03 9.04 9.04
CA LYS A 48 -3.48 9.26 9.05
C LYS A 48 -3.91 9.99 7.78
N CYS A 49 -5.08 9.64 7.27
CA CYS A 49 -5.69 10.30 6.13
C CYS A 49 -5.99 11.76 6.46
N ARG A 50 -5.68 12.68 5.56
CA ARG A 50 -5.94 14.13 5.76
C ARG A 50 -7.42 14.50 5.77
N ILE A 51 -8.30 13.66 5.22
CA ILE A 51 -9.74 13.95 5.09
C ILE A 51 -10.50 13.32 6.27
N CYS A 52 -10.45 12.00 6.38
CA CYS A 52 -11.23 11.25 7.37
C CYS A 52 -10.46 10.90 8.65
N LYS A 53 -9.17 11.25 8.74
CA LYS A 53 -8.28 10.98 9.89
C LYS A 53 -8.09 9.49 10.25
N LYS A 54 -8.69 8.55 9.49
CA LYS A 54 -8.46 7.11 9.60
C LYS A 54 -7.02 6.76 9.22
N LEU A 55 -6.50 5.66 9.74
CA LEU A 55 -5.19 5.13 9.37
C LEU A 55 -5.16 4.75 7.88
N CYS A 56 -4.13 5.19 7.15
CA CYS A 56 -3.93 4.82 5.75
C CYS A 56 -3.38 3.39 5.63
N HIS A 57 -3.79 2.69 4.57
CA HIS A 57 -3.38 1.30 4.31
C HIS A 57 -1.93 1.18 3.81
N HIS A 58 -1.37 2.25 3.26
CA HIS A 58 0.00 2.28 2.75
C HIS A 58 0.84 3.30 3.52
N ILE A 59 2.11 2.96 3.74
CA ILE A 59 3.07 3.74 4.53
C ILE A 59 3.29 5.14 3.96
N SER A 60 3.32 5.27 2.63
CA SER A 60 3.55 6.53 1.93
C SER A 60 2.26 7.28 1.55
N ALA A 61 1.08 6.74 1.89
CA ALA A 61 -0.19 7.34 1.49
C ALA A 61 -0.60 8.51 2.39
N HIS A 62 -1.11 9.58 1.78
CA HIS A 62 -1.67 10.74 2.47
C HIS A 62 -3.20 10.70 2.60
N TYR A 63 -3.86 9.89 1.76
CA TYR A 63 -5.31 9.74 1.75
C TYR A 63 -5.71 8.27 1.82
N CYS A 64 -6.88 8.02 2.44
CA CYS A 64 -7.50 6.72 2.51
C CYS A 64 -8.00 6.27 1.12
N GLN A 65 -8.10 4.96 0.88
CA GLN A 65 -8.55 4.44 -0.42
C GLN A 65 -9.96 4.93 -0.76
N ASP A 66 -10.88 4.91 0.20
CA ASP A 66 -12.27 5.35 0.01
C ASP A 66 -12.34 6.85 -0.34
N CYS A 67 -11.61 7.66 0.40
CA CYS A 67 -11.52 9.11 0.24
C CYS A 67 -10.93 9.47 -1.12
N ALA A 68 -9.89 8.75 -1.51
CA ALA A 68 -9.22 8.92 -2.79
C ALA A 68 -10.13 8.51 -3.95
N TYR A 69 -10.92 7.45 -3.76
CA TYR A 69 -11.89 6.99 -4.73
C TYR A 69 -13.02 8.00 -4.90
N GLN A 70 -13.73 8.36 -3.82
CA GLN A 70 -14.87 9.29 -3.84
C GLN A 70 -14.55 10.67 -4.42
N LYS A 71 -13.30 11.15 -4.23
CA LYS A 71 -12.85 12.45 -4.76
C LYS A 71 -12.08 12.34 -6.08
N GLY A 72 -11.83 11.12 -6.57
CA GLY A 72 -11.07 10.91 -7.81
C GLY A 72 -9.62 11.41 -7.74
N ILE A 73 -9.00 11.35 -6.56
CA ILE A 73 -7.63 11.82 -6.32
C ILE A 73 -6.64 10.66 -6.15
N CYS A 74 -5.36 10.94 -6.40
CA CYS A 74 -4.28 10.00 -6.11
C CYS A 74 -4.00 9.93 -4.60
N PRO A 75 -3.98 8.73 -3.97
CA PRO A 75 -3.77 8.60 -2.53
C PRO A 75 -2.35 8.98 -2.08
N MET A 76 -1.39 9.00 -3.01
CA MET A 76 0.02 9.33 -2.75
C MET A 76 0.37 10.81 -2.95
N CYS A 77 -0.32 11.52 -3.83
CA CYS A 77 0.05 12.91 -4.17
C CYS A 77 -1.12 13.90 -4.21
N GLY A 78 -2.37 13.44 -4.10
CA GLY A 78 -3.56 14.30 -4.10
C GLY A 78 -3.94 14.90 -5.45
N ARG A 79 -3.19 14.61 -6.54
CA ARG A 79 -3.57 15.05 -7.89
C ARG A 79 -4.89 14.40 -8.30
N LYS A 80 -5.77 15.18 -8.92
CA LYS A 80 -7.02 14.69 -9.53
C LYS A 80 -6.67 13.78 -10.71
N VAL A 81 -7.14 12.54 -10.65
CA VAL A 81 -6.96 11.51 -11.68
C VAL A 81 -8.20 11.40 -12.55
N LEU A 82 -9.37 11.63 -11.96
CA LEU A 82 -10.66 11.57 -12.64
C LEU A 82 -11.54 12.72 -12.16
N GLU A 83 -12.39 13.24 -13.04
CA GLU A 83 -13.47 14.13 -12.66
C GLU A 83 -14.68 13.33 -12.20
N THR A 84 -15.13 13.55 -10.97
CA THR A 84 -16.11 12.68 -10.31
C THR A 84 -17.52 13.25 -10.28
N ASN A 85 -17.72 14.45 -10.86
CA ASN A 85 -19.00 15.17 -10.82
C ASN A 85 -20.18 14.36 -11.38
N ASN A 86 -19.95 13.53 -12.39
CA ASN A 86 -20.98 12.74 -13.05
C ASN A 86 -20.92 11.24 -12.68
N TYR A 87 -20.06 10.85 -11.73
CA TYR A 87 -19.86 9.44 -11.37
C TYR A 87 -20.33 9.18 -9.93
N ARG A 88 -21.18 8.17 -9.75
CA ARG A 88 -21.58 7.71 -8.42
C ARG A 88 -20.49 6.78 -7.85
N GLN A 89 -19.53 7.38 -7.15
CA GLN A 89 -18.36 6.68 -6.61
C GLN A 89 -18.57 6.12 -5.18
N SER A 90 -19.81 6.03 -4.73
CA SER A 90 -20.23 5.28 -3.55
C SER A 90 -21.62 4.69 -3.75
N LEU A 91 -21.85 3.49 -3.23
CA LEU A 91 -23.17 2.83 -3.27
C LEU A 91 -24.19 3.46 -2.30
N VAL A 92 -23.71 4.28 -1.37
CA VAL A 92 -24.54 5.15 -0.52
C VAL A 92 -24.73 6.45 -1.26
#